data_AF-A0A645DZZ3-F1
#
_entry.id   AF-A0A645DZZ3-F1
#
_cell.length_a   1.000
_cell.length_b   1.000
_cell.length_c   1.000
_cell.angle_alpha   90.00
_cell.angle_beta   90.00
_cell.angle_gamma   90.00
#
_symmetry.space_group_name_H-M   'P 1'
#
loop_
_entity.id
_entity.type
_entity.pdbx_description
1 polymer ?
#
loop_
_entity_poly.entity_id
_entity_poly.type
_entity_poly.pdbx_seq_one_letter_code
_entity_poly.pdbx_strand_id
1 'polypeptide(L)'
;MAEEIGVNLHTVNKSYNLLKDEGYINIDRRKGAMVNTLPLPKKEDNTEKIKSMLELLTAQSYLLGISKEEFIDFTNKFFDDYEVKNYE
;
A
#
# COMPACT_ATOMS: atom_id res chain seq x y z
N MET A 1 9.22 22.46 -6.66
CA MET A 1 9.04 21.02 -6.37
C MET A 1 9.17 20.13 -7.60
N ALA A 2 8.22 20.01 -8.54
CA ALA A 2 8.39 19.08 -9.69
C ALA A 2 9.56 19.45 -10.63
N GLU A 3 9.74 20.75 -10.91
CA GLU A 3 10.87 21.28 -11.68
C GLU A 3 12.22 21.14 -10.96
N GLU A 4 12.25 21.15 -9.63
CA GLU A 4 13.49 21.04 -8.83
C GLU A 4 14.09 19.63 -8.82
N ILE A 5 13.27 18.61 -9.08
CA ILE A 5 13.68 17.20 -9.19
C ILE A 5 13.68 16.70 -10.64
N GLY A 6 13.43 17.56 -11.61
CA GLY A 6 13.46 17.22 -13.04
C GLY A 6 12.35 16.26 -13.49
N VAL A 7 11.22 16.21 -12.78
CA VAL A 7 10.09 15.32 -13.10
C VAL A 7 8.95 16.13 -13.73
N ASN A 8 8.35 15.59 -14.79
CA ASN A 8 7.23 16.24 -15.46
C ASN A 8 6.00 16.37 -14.54
N LEU A 9 5.37 17.55 -14.53
CA LEU A 9 4.21 17.84 -13.69
C LEU A 9 3.02 16.89 -13.95
N HIS A 10 2.81 16.42 -15.18
CA HIS A 10 1.79 15.43 -15.50
C HIS A 10 2.07 14.07 -14.87
N THR A 11 3.35 13.68 -14.76
CA THR A 11 3.76 12.46 -14.06
C THR A 11 3.45 12.57 -12.57
N VAL A 12 3.76 13.73 -11.98
CA VAL A 12 3.41 14.02 -10.57
C VAL A 12 1.89 13.91 -10.38
N ASN A 13 1.09 14.55 -11.23
CA ASN A 13 -0.36 14.48 -11.15
C ASN A 13 -0.90 13.05 -11.29
N LYS A 14 -0.30 12.22 -12.14
CA LYS A 14 -0.68 10.81 -12.29
C LYS A 14 -0.44 10.04 -10.99
N SER A 15 0.71 10.25 -10.33
CA SER A 15 1.01 9.64 -9.04
C SER A 15 0.05 10.11 -7.94
N TYR A 16 -0.28 11.40 -7.89
CA TYR A 16 -1.28 11.92 -6.93
C TYR A 16 -2.66 11.30 -7.15
N ASN A 17 -3.10 11.15 -8.41
CA ASN A 17 -4.36 10.49 -8.71
C ASN A 17 -4.35 9.02 -8.29
N LEU A 18 -3.26 8.28 -8.54
CA LEU A 18 -3.13 6.89 -8.08
C LEU A 18 -3.22 6.78 -6.56
N LEU A 19 -2.48 7.62 -5.82
CA LEU A 19 -2.52 7.64 -4.35
C LEU A 19 -3.92 7.98 -3.82
N LYS A 20 -4.64 8.86 -4.52
CA LYS A 20 -6.03 9.21 -4.17
C LYS A 20 -6.97 8.02 -4.41
N ASP A 21 -6.85 7.37 -5.56
CA ASP A 21 -7.69 6.23 -5.94
C ASP A 21 -7.47 5.04 -4.97
N GLU A 22 -6.22 4.79 -4.60
CA GLU A 22 -5.85 3.79 -3.59
C GLU A 22 -6.30 4.18 -2.17
N GLY A 23 -6.54 5.48 -1.93
CA GLY A 23 -7.07 6.01 -0.68
C GLY A 23 -6.01 6.48 0.32
N TYR A 24 -4.75 6.63 -0.10
CA TYR A 24 -3.68 7.16 0.75
C TYR A 24 -3.80 8.67 0.96
N ILE A 25 -4.38 9.39 0.00
CA ILE A 25 -4.58 10.85 0.08
C ILE A 25 -6.02 11.26 -0.21
N ASN A 26 -6.45 12.36 0.40
CA ASN A 26 -7.70 13.06 0.10
C ASN A 26 -7.38 14.43 -0.53
N ILE A 27 -8.14 14.87 -1.52
CA ILE A 27 -7.94 16.18 -2.15
C ILE A 27 -9.01 17.14 -1.63
N ASP A 28 -8.62 18.06 -0.76
CA ASP A 28 -9.43 19.19 -0.32
C ASP A 28 -9.20 20.39 -1.23
N ARG A 29 -10.28 21.03 -1.70
CA ARG A 29 -10.21 22.15 -2.66
C ARG A 29 -9.51 23.40 -2.12
N ARG A 30 -9.44 23.58 -0.80
CA ARG A 30 -8.82 24.73 -0.12
C ARG A 30 -7.44 24.40 0.45
N LYS A 31 -7.24 23.15 0.89
CA LYS A 31 -6.00 22.70 1.54
C LYS A 31 -5.06 21.91 0.63
N GLY A 32 -5.51 21.50 -0.56
CA GLY A 32 -4.75 20.64 -1.46
C GLY A 32 -4.82 19.17 -1.06
N ALA A 33 -3.80 18.39 -1.43
CA ALA A 33 -3.72 16.98 -1.09
C ALA A 33 -3.32 16.78 0.38
N MET A 34 -4.12 16.04 1.13
CA MET A 34 -3.88 15.67 2.53
C MET A 34 -3.70 14.16 2.64
N VAL A 35 -2.75 13.71 3.46
CA VAL A 35 -2.57 12.28 3.77
C VAL A 35 -3.72 11.81 4.66
N ASN A 36 -4.30 10.66 4.34
CA ASN A 36 -5.38 10.09 5.14
C ASN A 36 -4.86 9.53 6.47
N THR A 37 -5.71 9.61 7.49
CA THR A 37 -5.45 8.98 8.79
C THR A 37 -5.47 7.46 8.66
N LEU A 38 -4.50 6.81 9.31
CA LEU A 38 -4.45 5.36 9.39
C LEU A 38 -5.33 4.84 10.54
N PRO A 39 -5.88 3.62 10.45
CA PRO A 39 -5.83 2.72 9.30
C PRO A 39 -6.77 3.19 8.18
N LEU A 40 -6.37 2.92 6.93
CA LEU A 40 -7.21 3.20 5.78
C LEU A 40 -8.47 2.31 5.78
N PRO A 41 -9.61 2.82 5.27
CA PRO A 41 -10.80 1.99 5.12
C PRO A 41 -10.54 0.84 4.15
N LYS A 42 -11.06 -0.35 4.49
CA LYS A 42 -10.99 -1.52 3.62
C LYS A 42 -11.76 -1.23 2.32
N LYS A 43 -11.08 -1.32 1.19
CA LYS A 43 -11.68 -1.30 -0.15
C LYS A 43 -11.63 -2.69 -0.74
N GLU A 44 -12.72 -3.10 -1.38
CA GLU A 44 -12.85 -4.43 -2.01
C GLU A 44 -11.78 -4.63 -3.09
N ASP A 45 -11.60 -3.66 -3.99
CA ASP A 45 -10.56 -3.69 -5.03
C ASP A 45 -9.14 -3.88 -4.48
N ASN A 46 -8.81 -3.23 -3.36
CA ASN A 46 -7.49 -3.39 -2.73
C ASN A 46 -7.34 -4.79 -2.12
N THR A 47 -8.43 -5.33 -1.56
CA THR A 47 -8.46 -6.67 -0.96
C THR A 47 -8.27 -7.74 -2.03
N GLU A 48 -8.95 -7.64 -3.16
CA GLU A 48 -8.79 -8.57 -4.27
C GLU A 48 -7.38 -8.51 -4.87
N LYS A 49 -6.80 -7.32 -5.05
CA LYS A 49 -5.40 -7.17 -5.49
C LYS A 49 -4.43 -7.88 -4.54
N ILE A 50 -4.57 -7.67 -3.23
CA ILE A 50 -3.73 -8.33 -2.21
C ILE A 50 -3.91 -9.85 -2.28
N LYS A 51 -5.15 -10.33 -2.44
CA LYS A 51 -5.45 -11.76 -2.54
C LYS A 51 -4.78 -12.41 -3.75
N SER A 52 -4.84 -11.78 -4.93
CA SER A 52 -4.14 -12.28 -6.13
C SER A 52 -2.62 -12.30 -5.94
N MET A 53 -2.04 -11.28 -5.30
CA MET A 53 -0.61 -11.26 -4.98
C MET A 53 -0.24 -12.38 -3.98
N LEU A 54 -1.08 -12.61 -2.98
CA LEU A 54 -0.89 -13.66 -1.98
C LEU A 54 -0.98 -15.06 -2.60
N GLU A 55 -1.90 -15.28 -3.54
CA GLU A 55 -2.01 -16.54 -4.27
C GLU A 55 -0.71 -16.86 -5.04
N LEU A 56 -0.17 -15.88 -5.77
CA LEU A 56 1.10 -16.06 -6.48
C LEU A 56 2.26 -16.36 -5.51
N LEU A 57 2.33 -15.62 -4.40
CA LEU A 57 3.39 -15.75 -3.42
C LEU A 57 3.34 -17.10 -2.68
N THR A 58 2.15 -17.57 -2.34
CA THR A 58 1.98 -18.87 -1.68
C THR A 58 2.31 -20.02 -2.65
N ALA A 59 1.92 -19.92 -3.92
CA ALA A 59 2.34 -20.87 -4.95
C ALA A 59 3.87 -20.94 -5.11
N GLN A 60 4.53 -19.78 -5.17
CA GLN A 60 5.99 -19.72 -5.23
C GLN A 60 6.65 -20.32 -3.98
N SER A 61 6.12 -20.02 -2.79
CA SER A 61 6.62 -20.55 -1.52
C SER A 61 6.53 -22.07 -1.47
N TYR A 62 5.40 -22.63 -1.91
CA TYR A 62 5.20 -24.07 -2.03
C TYR A 62 6.23 -24.72 -2.98
N LEU A 63 6.46 -24.12 -4.15
CA LEU A 63 7.44 -24.62 -5.12
C LEU A 63 8.89 -24.59 -4.58
N LEU A 64 9.18 -23.68 -3.65
CA LEU A 64 10.50 -23.56 -3.01
C LEU A 64 10.64 -24.42 -1.75
N GLY A 65 9.63 -25.22 -1.41
CA GLY A 65 9.65 -26.11 -0.25
C GLY A 65 9.43 -25.41 1.09
N ILE A 66 8.94 -24.16 1.09
CA ILE A 66 8.55 -23.45 2.30
C ILE A 66 7.25 -24.09 2.81
N SER A 67 7.26 -24.54 4.06
CA SER A 67 6.08 -25.10 4.69
C SER A 67 5.01 -24.04 4.93
N LYS A 68 3.76 -24.49 5.10
CA LYS A 68 2.66 -23.59 5.43
C LYS A 68 2.91 -22.87 6.76
N GLU A 69 3.50 -23.57 7.72
CA GLU A 69 3.82 -23.07 9.04
C GLU A 69 4.87 -21.95 8.98
N GLU A 70 5.96 -22.14 8.22
CA GLU A 70 6.98 -21.09 8.01
C GLU A 70 6.40 -19.86 7.32
N PHE A 71 5.56 -20.06 6.30
CA PHE A 71 4.93 -18.94 5.59
C PHE A 71 4.01 -18.11 6.50
N ILE A 72 3.24 -18.78 7.36
CA ILE A 72 2.39 -18.12 8.35
C ILE A 72 3.25 -17.40 9.40
N ASP A 73 4.36 -18.00 9.85
CA ASP A 73 5.28 -17.38 10.80
C ASP A 73 5.87 -16.07 10.25
N PHE A 74 6.32 -16.06 8.99
CA PHE A 74 6.76 -14.83 8.31
C PHE A 74 5.66 -13.77 8.30
N THR A 75 4.43 -14.17 7.95
CA THR A 75 3.29 -13.26 7.88
C THR A 75 3.03 -12.62 9.23
N ASN A 76 2.95 -13.42 10.30
CA ASN A 76 2.73 -12.93 11.66
C ASN A 76 3.81 -11.94 12.08
N LYS A 77 5.08 -12.29 11.89
CA LYS A 77 6.21 -11.43 12.22
C LYS A 77 6.15 -10.08 11.49
N PHE A 78 5.82 -10.08 10.20
CA PHE A 78 5.66 -8.84 9.45
C PHE A 78 4.52 -7.97 9.99
N PHE A 79 3.37 -8.57 10.34
CA PHE A 79 2.27 -7.82 10.93
C PHE A 79 2.61 -7.24 12.30
N ASP A 80 3.37 -7.96 13.12
CA ASP A 80 3.84 -7.48 14.42
C ASP A 80 4.82 -6.29 14.27
N ASP A 81 5.65 -6.29 13.23
CA ASP A 81 6.59 -5.21 12.93
C ASP A 81 5.90 -3.91 12.43
N TYR A 82 4.68 -3.99 11.86
CA TYR A 82 3.97 -2.86 11.25
C TYR A 82 3.20 -1.97 12.23
N GLU A 83 3.54 -1.99 13.52
CA GLU A 83 2.85 -1.20 14.55
C GLU A 83 2.64 0.26 14.12
N VAL A 84 1.36 0.66 13.99
CA VAL A 84 0.98 1.99 13.51
C VAL A 84 1.27 3.01 14.59
N LYS A 85 2.42 3.69 14.50
CA LYS A 85 2.70 4.88 15.31
C LYS A 85 1.75 6.00 14.86
N ASN A 86 0.72 6.26 15.65
CA ASN A 86 -0.08 7.47 15.52
C ASN A 86 0.82 8.66 15.88
N TYR A 87 1.23 9.43 14.88
CA TYR A 87 1.78 10.75 15.12
C TYR A 87 0.59 11.67 15.43
N GLU A 88 0.41 11.99 16.72
CA GLU A 88 -0.49 13.06 17.17
C GLU A 88 -0.04 14.43 16.64
#